data_AF-A0ABC8C5U8-F1
#
_entry.id   AF-A0ABC8C5U8-F1
#
_cell.length_a   1.000
_cell.length_b   1.000
_cell.length_c   1.000
_cell.angle_alpha   90.00
_cell.angle_beta   90.00
_cell.angle_gamma   90.00
#
_symmetry.space_group_name_H-M   'P 1'
#
loop_
_entity.id
_entity.type
_entity.pdbx_description
1 polymer ?
#
loop_
_entity_poly.entity_id
_entity_poly.type
_entity_poly.pdbx_seq_one_letter_code
_entity_poly.pdbx_strand_id
1 'polypeptide(L)'
;MAAVLASGCGIRTTSVPVDAGAAPSRVPCKPSSASVATRSPDSVTAPVYLLCASELVAVDRPVAAGASGSDRPAAARALLEQVQQVPPESERRAGFSTAVPAGLRVEPSRDGDPAGSVRLSSQPEDLSEEALAQLVCTYAENEALVTEGSVVLGGPGAYPPRGYVCTSQTKARPQDVTTPDALVRD
;
A
#
# COMPACT_ATOMS: atom_id res chain seq x y z
N MET A 1 4.77 -80.60 -6.75
CA MET A 1 3.52 -79.81 -6.63
C MET A 1 3.70 -78.87 -5.46
N ALA A 2 4.08 -77.61 -5.71
CA ALA A 2 4.48 -76.64 -4.69
C ALA A 2 3.48 -75.47 -4.65
N ALA A 3 3.07 -75.09 -3.44
CA ALA A 3 2.05 -74.10 -3.14
C ALA A 3 2.64 -72.68 -3.01
N VAL A 4 1.87 -71.67 -3.43
CA VAL A 4 2.01 -70.28 -2.97
C VAL A 4 0.60 -69.71 -2.80
N LEU A 5 0.19 -69.48 -1.55
CA LEU A 5 -1.05 -68.76 -1.20
C LEU A 5 -0.66 -67.33 -0.82
N ALA A 6 -0.99 -66.37 -1.68
CA ALA A 6 -0.82 -64.95 -1.38
C ALA A 6 -2.02 -64.44 -0.56
N SER A 7 -1.79 -64.09 0.71
CA SER A 7 -2.76 -63.40 1.56
C SER A 7 -2.60 -61.88 1.38
N GLY A 8 -3.49 -61.27 0.60
CA GLY A 8 -3.58 -59.81 0.49
C GLY A 8 -4.44 -59.23 1.61
N CYS A 9 -3.84 -58.45 2.53
CA CYS A 9 -4.59 -57.62 3.48
C CYS A 9 -5.16 -56.41 2.74
N GLY A 10 -6.47 -56.41 2.49
CA GLY A 10 -7.18 -55.27 1.92
C GLY A 10 -7.27 -54.11 2.92
N ILE A 11 -6.59 -53.00 2.63
CA ILE A 11 -6.74 -51.75 3.39
C ILE A 11 -8.10 -51.16 2.98
N ARG A 12 -9.09 -51.18 3.88
CA ARG A 12 -10.32 -50.39 3.68
C ARG A 12 -9.97 -48.92 3.86
N THR A 13 -10.03 -48.15 2.79
CA THR A 13 -10.03 -46.70 2.86
C THR A 13 -11.32 -46.26 3.58
N THR A 14 -11.21 -45.88 4.85
CA THR A 14 -12.31 -45.17 5.52
C THR A 14 -12.33 -43.76 4.96
N SER A 15 -13.05 -43.56 3.86
CA SER A 15 -13.37 -42.23 3.35
C SER A 15 -14.32 -41.58 4.37
N VAL A 16 -13.78 -40.74 5.24
CA VAL A 16 -14.60 -39.87 6.08
C VAL A 16 -15.18 -38.82 5.15
N PRO A 17 -16.51 -38.68 5.02
CA PRO A 17 -17.11 -37.55 4.33
C PRO A 17 -16.75 -36.31 5.15
N VAL A 18 -15.72 -35.58 4.74
CA VAL A 18 -15.50 -34.23 5.25
C VAL A 18 -16.54 -33.36 4.59
N ASP A 19 -17.61 -33.06 5.32
CA ASP A 19 -18.45 -31.90 5.03
C ASP A 19 -17.60 -30.67 5.39
N ALA A 20 -16.61 -30.38 4.53
CA ALA A 20 -15.90 -29.12 4.55
C ALA A 20 -16.93 -28.09 4.07
N GLY A 21 -17.78 -27.64 5.00
CA GLY A 21 -18.71 -26.54 4.78
C GLY A 21 -17.99 -25.44 4.03
N ALA A 22 -18.69 -24.79 3.09
CA ALA A 22 -18.13 -23.88 2.11
C ALA A 22 -16.93 -23.11 2.65
N ALA A 23 -15.76 -23.27 2.00
CA ALA A 23 -14.56 -22.52 2.35
C ALA A 23 -14.95 -21.04 2.51
N PRO A 24 -14.58 -20.38 3.63
CA PRO A 24 -14.98 -18.99 3.84
C PRO A 24 -14.52 -18.18 2.63
N SER A 25 -15.48 -17.68 1.84
CA SER A 25 -15.15 -16.81 0.73
C SER A 25 -14.48 -15.60 1.33
N ARG A 26 -13.22 -15.34 0.95
CA ARG A 26 -12.55 -14.09 1.26
C ARG A 26 -13.26 -13.01 0.46
N VAL A 27 -14.29 -12.41 1.06
CA VAL A 27 -14.99 -11.29 0.44
C VAL A 27 -13.93 -10.20 0.27
N PRO A 28 -13.65 -9.74 -0.96
CA PRO A 28 -12.68 -8.67 -1.16
C PRO A 28 -13.14 -7.44 -0.37
N CYS A 29 -12.19 -6.71 0.23
CA CYS A 29 -12.54 -5.51 0.96
C CYS A 29 -13.27 -4.58 0.01
N LYS A 30 -14.53 -4.30 0.31
CA LYS A 30 -15.35 -3.44 -0.55
C LYS A 30 -14.94 -2.00 -0.26
N PRO A 31 -14.33 -1.28 -1.22
CA PRO A 31 -14.02 0.12 -1.02
C PRO A 31 -15.31 0.84 -0.67
N SER A 32 -15.32 1.57 0.45
CA SER A 32 -16.46 2.43 0.75
C SER A 32 -16.46 3.53 -0.31
N SER A 33 -17.56 3.69 -1.04
CA SER A 33 -17.78 4.95 -1.74
C SER A 33 -17.75 6.05 -0.67
N ALA A 34 -16.89 7.06 -0.85
CA ALA A 34 -16.81 8.17 0.08
C ALA A 34 -18.23 8.73 0.27
N SER A 35 -18.73 8.68 1.50
CA SER A 35 -20.09 9.12 1.80
C SER A 35 -20.19 10.60 1.42
N VAL A 36 -21.05 10.90 0.46
CA VAL A 36 -21.24 12.24 -0.15
C VAL A 36 -21.64 13.31 0.88
N ALA A 37 -21.99 12.91 2.10
CA ALA A 37 -22.64 13.72 3.11
C ALA A 37 -21.76 14.78 3.82
N THR A 38 -20.43 14.83 3.60
CA THR A 38 -19.56 15.79 4.31
C THR A 38 -18.48 16.45 3.45
N ARG A 39 -18.71 16.62 2.14
CA ARG A 39 -17.76 17.40 1.31
C ARG A 39 -17.88 18.88 1.66
N SER A 40 -16.83 19.42 2.28
CA SER A 40 -16.62 20.87 2.32
C SER A 40 -16.43 21.35 0.87
N PRO A 41 -16.98 22.52 0.48
CA PRO A 41 -16.84 23.04 -0.89
C PRO A 41 -15.37 23.19 -1.34
N ASP A 42 -14.44 23.27 -0.38
CA ASP A 42 -13.00 23.40 -0.61
C ASP A 42 -12.22 22.06 -0.57
N SER A 43 -12.92 20.93 -0.68
CA SER A 43 -12.31 19.59 -0.67
C SER A 43 -12.53 18.85 -2.00
N VAL A 44 -11.49 18.16 -2.46
CA VAL A 44 -11.56 17.22 -3.58
C VAL A 44 -11.29 15.80 -3.09
N THR A 45 -11.69 14.82 -3.89
CA THR A 45 -11.43 13.41 -3.60
C THR A 45 -10.08 13.02 -4.20
N ALA A 46 -9.21 12.40 -3.40
CA ALA A 46 -8.00 11.75 -3.88
C ALA A 46 -7.96 10.28 -3.44
N PRO A 47 -7.46 9.38 -4.29
CA PRO A 47 -7.25 7.99 -3.91
C PRO A 47 -6.07 7.87 -2.94
N VAL A 48 -6.23 7.05 -1.90
CA VAL A 48 -5.13 6.53 -1.08
C VAL A 48 -5.15 5.01 -1.10
N TYR A 49 -3.98 4.38 -0.98
CA TYR A 49 -3.88 2.93 -0.99
C TYR A 49 -3.82 2.37 0.43
N LEU A 50 -4.78 1.50 0.74
CA LEU A 50 -4.86 0.78 2.01
C LEU A 50 -4.63 -0.72 1.81
N LEU A 51 -4.14 -1.37 2.85
CA LEU A 51 -4.02 -2.82 2.86
C LEU A 51 -5.40 -3.47 2.95
N CYS A 52 -5.65 -4.41 2.07
CA CYS A 52 -6.76 -5.35 2.11
C CYS A 52 -6.18 -6.76 1.98
N ALA A 53 -6.24 -7.56 3.06
CA ALA A 53 -5.52 -8.82 3.13
C ALA A 53 -4.02 -8.66 2.82
N SER A 54 -3.56 -9.07 1.63
CA SER A 54 -2.15 -9.00 1.20
C SER A 54 -1.97 -8.17 -0.06
N GLU A 55 -2.91 -7.26 -0.35
CA GLU A 55 -2.92 -6.40 -1.53
C GLU A 55 -3.23 -4.96 -1.14
N LEU A 56 -2.90 -4.02 -2.03
CA LEU A 56 -3.28 -2.62 -1.91
C LEU A 56 -4.54 -2.34 -2.71
N VAL A 57 -5.50 -1.68 -2.07
CA VAL A 57 -6.76 -1.27 -2.67
C VAL A 57 -6.93 0.23 -2.47
N ALA A 58 -7.30 0.93 -3.55
CA ALA A 58 -7.57 2.36 -3.51
C ALA A 58 -8.86 2.66 -2.74
N VAL A 59 -8.81 3.66 -1.87
CA VAL A 59 -9.94 4.21 -1.14
C VAL A 59 -9.95 5.73 -1.32
N ASP A 60 -11.11 6.27 -1.63
CA ASP A 60 -11.31 7.69 -1.83
C ASP A 60 -11.29 8.45 -0.48
N ARG A 61 -10.41 9.45 -0.38
CA ARG A 61 -10.30 10.32 0.80
C ARG A 61 -10.48 11.79 0.44
N PRO A 62 -11.13 12.58 1.30
CA PRO A 62 -11.22 14.03 1.10
C PRO A 62 -9.86 14.68 1.41
N VAL A 63 -9.41 15.55 0.53
CA VAL A 63 -8.21 16.36 0.69
C VAL A 63 -8.55 17.81 0.36
N ALA A 64 -7.89 18.76 1.02
CA ALA A 64 -8.09 20.17 0.71
C ALA A 64 -7.69 20.46 -0.75
N ALA A 65 -8.52 21.19 -1.50
CA ALA A 65 -8.31 21.43 -2.93
C ALA A 65 -6.93 22.06 -3.23
N GLY A 66 -6.46 22.98 -2.37
CA GLY A 66 -5.14 23.58 -2.49
C GLY A 66 -3.98 22.60 -2.26
N ALA A 67 -4.19 21.55 -1.47
CA ALA A 67 -3.21 20.50 -1.25
C ALA A 67 -3.22 19.45 -2.37
N SER A 68 -4.30 19.29 -3.14
CA SER A 68 -4.32 18.39 -4.29
C SER A 68 -3.69 18.97 -5.55
N GLY A 69 -3.37 20.27 -5.54
CA GLY A 69 -2.79 20.99 -6.66
C GLY A 69 -1.29 20.78 -6.84
N SER A 70 -0.63 21.74 -7.50
CA SER A 70 0.80 21.68 -7.85
C SER A 70 1.76 22.01 -6.71
N ASP A 71 1.27 22.42 -5.53
CA ASP A 71 2.11 22.64 -4.34
C ASP A 71 2.51 21.30 -3.73
N ARG A 72 3.64 20.76 -4.23
CA ARG A 72 4.17 19.43 -3.90
C ARG A 72 4.33 19.19 -2.39
N PRO A 73 4.98 20.06 -1.60
CA PRO A 73 5.05 19.87 -0.15
C PRO A 73 3.68 19.81 0.54
N ALA A 74 2.70 20.61 0.09
CA ALA A 74 1.35 20.55 0.63
C ALA A 74 0.64 19.24 0.23
N ALA A 75 0.78 18.82 -1.03
CA ALA A 75 0.22 17.57 -1.55
C ALA A 75 0.76 16.34 -0.84
N ALA A 76 2.08 16.24 -0.68
CA ALA A 76 2.70 15.14 0.03
C ALA A 76 2.20 15.06 1.48
N ARG A 77 2.12 16.20 2.18
CA ARG A 77 1.62 16.24 3.58
C ARG A 77 0.16 15.81 3.67
N ALA A 78 -0.71 16.34 2.81
CA ALA A 78 -2.13 16.02 2.84
C ALA A 78 -2.39 14.54 2.52
N LEU A 79 -1.71 13.97 1.51
CA LEU A 79 -1.85 12.56 1.18
C LEU A 79 -1.26 11.64 2.25
N LEU A 80 -0.12 12.03 2.85
CA LEU A 80 0.45 11.32 4.00
C LEU A 80 -0.53 11.28 5.16
N GLU A 81 -1.12 12.42 5.50
CA GLU A 81 -2.12 12.51 6.56
C GLU A 81 -3.30 11.57 6.30
N GLN A 82 -3.83 11.52 5.07
CA GLN A 82 -4.94 10.64 4.73
C GLN A 82 -4.59 9.14 4.80
N VAL A 83 -3.42 8.72 4.31
CA VAL A 83 -3.03 7.30 4.35
C VAL A 83 -2.64 6.83 5.76
N GLN A 84 -2.25 7.75 6.65
CA GLN A 84 -1.97 7.48 8.06
C GLN A 84 -3.23 7.30 8.91
N GLN A 85 -4.40 7.76 8.44
CA GLN A 85 -5.62 7.68 9.23
C GLN A 85 -5.97 6.21 9.49
N VAL A 86 -6.19 5.89 10.76
CA VAL A 86 -6.77 4.60 11.15
C VAL A 86 -8.11 4.46 10.42
N PRO A 87 -8.33 3.39 9.61
CA PRO A 87 -9.55 3.28 8.86
C PRO A 87 -10.80 3.32 9.76
N PRO A 88 -11.89 3.95 9.33
CA PRO A 88 -13.13 3.99 10.08
C PRO A 88 -13.65 2.58 10.36
N GLU A 89 -14.52 2.43 11.35
CA GLU A 89 -14.99 1.11 11.80
C GLU A 89 -15.63 0.28 10.68
N SER A 90 -16.34 0.91 9.74
CA SER A 90 -16.90 0.24 8.56
C SER A 90 -15.83 -0.39 7.67
N GLU A 91 -14.73 0.32 7.41
CA GLU A 91 -13.61 -0.15 6.60
C GLU A 91 -12.79 -1.21 7.35
N ARG A 92 -12.56 -1.04 8.66
CA ARG A 92 -11.89 -2.06 9.48
C ARG A 92 -12.68 -3.36 9.52
N ARG A 93 -14.01 -3.31 9.65
CA ARG A 93 -14.88 -4.50 9.53
C ARG A 93 -14.83 -5.13 8.13
N ALA A 94 -14.55 -4.33 7.11
CA ALA A 94 -14.33 -4.81 5.74
C ALA A 94 -12.89 -5.34 5.51
N GLY A 95 -11.99 -5.26 6.50
CA GLY A 95 -10.63 -5.79 6.42
C GLY A 95 -9.55 -4.78 6.04
N PHE A 96 -9.88 -3.49 5.94
CA PHE A 96 -8.88 -2.47 5.63
C PHE A 96 -7.99 -2.12 6.82
N SER A 97 -6.71 -1.89 6.53
CA SER A 97 -5.73 -1.40 7.50
C SER A 97 -4.70 -0.46 6.84
N THR A 98 -3.94 0.25 7.66
CA THR A 98 -2.77 1.00 7.21
C THR A 98 -1.55 0.55 8.00
N ALA A 99 -0.43 0.31 7.30
CA ALA A 99 0.89 0.08 7.87
C ALA A 99 1.70 1.38 7.98
N VAL A 100 1.25 2.48 7.36
CA VAL A 100 1.96 3.76 7.40
C VAL A 100 1.96 4.30 8.84
N PRO A 101 3.14 4.52 9.46
CA PRO A 101 3.20 4.97 10.85
C PRO A 101 2.56 6.34 11.03
N ALA A 102 1.68 6.50 12.01
CA ALA A 102 0.99 7.77 12.30
C ALA A 102 1.94 8.94 12.65
N GLY A 103 3.19 8.65 13.01
CA GLY A 103 4.22 9.65 13.31
C GLY A 103 5.18 9.98 12.16
N LEU A 104 5.03 9.33 10.99
CA LEU A 104 5.81 9.67 9.80
C LEU A 104 5.47 11.09 9.34
N ARG A 105 6.46 11.90 8.99
CA ARG A 105 6.25 13.30 8.58
C ARG A 105 6.96 13.60 7.27
N VAL A 106 6.42 14.54 6.50
CA VAL A 106 7.14 15.15 5.37
C VAL A 106 8.02 16.29 5.88
N GLU A 107 9.31 16.15 5.66
CA GLU A 107 10.33 17.13 5.99
C GLU A 107 10.61 18.06 4.79
N PRO A 108 11.19 19.25 5.01
CA PRO A 108 11.68 20.09 3.92
C PRO A 108 12.71 19.35 3.06
N SER A 109 12.67 19.59 1.75
CA SER A 109 13.74 19.18 0.84
C SER A 109 15.07 19.84 1.24
N ARG A 110 16.17 19.25 0.81
CA ARG A 110 17.53 19.73 1.07
C ARG A 110 18.21 20.21 -0.21
N ASP A 111 19.23 21.04 -0.02
CA ASP A 111 20.13 21.41 -1.10
C ASP A 111 20.72 20.16 -1.76
N GLY A 112 20.61 20.10 -3.08
CA GLY A 112 21.10 18.99 -3.90
C GLY A 112 20.10 17.86 -4.14
N ASP A 113 18.94 17.86 -3.48
CA ASP A 113 17.87 16.93 -3.80
C ASP A 113 17.41 17.08 -5.26
N PRO A 114 17.17 15.96 -5.96
CA PRO A 114 16.46 16.00 -7.23
C PRO A 114 15.15 16.78 -7.08
N ALA A 115 14.81 17.59 -8.09
CA ALA A 115 13.54 18.27 -8.14
C ALA A 115 12.41 17.23 -8.00
N GLY A 116 11.45 17.48 -7.12
CA GLY A 116 10.39 16.51 -6.87
C GLY A 116 10.58 15.61 -5.66
N SER A 117 11.75 15.63 -5.02
CA SER A 117 12.01 14.79 -3.85
C SER A 117 11.12 15.15 -2.65
N VAL A 118 10.47 14.13 -2.09
CA VAL A 118 9.75 14.21 -0.81
C VAL A 118 10.65 13.60 0.27
N ARG A 119 11.04 14.41 1.27
CA ARG A 119 11.79 13.91 2.42
C ARG A 119 10.85 13.45 3.52
N LEU A 120 11.17 12.31 4.12
CA LEU A 120 10.46 11.71 5.22
C LEU A 120 11.26 11.87 6.52
N SER A 121 10.57 11.85 7.66
CA SER A 121 11.20 11.88 8.98
C SER A 121 11.90 10.57 9.38
N SER A 122 11.75 9.52 8.58
CA SER A 122 12.42 8.22 8.70
C SER A 122 13.05 7.87 7.36
N GLN A 123 14.06 7.00 7.35
CA GLN A 123 14.55 6.48 6.07
C GLN A 123 13.44 5.66 5.40
N PRO A 124 13.16 5.85 4.10
CA PRO A 124 12.16 5.05 3.39
C PRO A 124 12.38 3.54 3.53
N GLU A 125 13.64 3.10 3.54
CA GLU A 125 14.07 1.71 3.73
C GLU A 125 13.90 1.18 5.16
N ASP A 126 13.66 2.05 6.15
CA ASP A 126 13.34 1.65 7.53
C ASP A 126 11.82 1.46 7.74
N LEU A 127 10.99 1.84 6.76
CA LEU A 127 9.56 1.53 6.77
C LEU A 127 9.35 0.04 6.50
N SER A 128 8.23 -0.52 6.97
CA SER A 128 7.84 -1.85 6.47
C SER A 128 7.60 -1.78 4.96
N GLU A 129 7.80 -2.90 4.27
CA GLU A 129 7.60 -2.98 2.82
C GLU A 129 6.18 -2.54 2.45
N GLU A 130 5.17 -2.93 3.24
CA GLU A 130 3.78 -2.53 3.02
C GLU A 130 3.55 -1.04 3.27
N ALA A 131 4.16 -0.45 4.31
CA ALA A 131 4.07 0.97 4.58
C ALA A 131 4.68 1.79 3.44
N LEU A 132 5.84 1.36 2.94
CA LEU A 132 6.48 1.95 1.77
C LEU A 132 5.61 1.79 0.51
N ALA A 133 5.06 0.60 0.27
CA ALA A 133 4.17 0.32 -0.86
C ALA A 133 2.94 1.24 -0.85
N GLN A 134 2.25 1.34 0.29
CA GLN A 134 1.08 2.20 0.47
C GLN A 134 1.42 3.67 0.18
N LEU A 135 2.55 4.14 0.70
CA LEU A 135 2.98 5.52 0.52
C LEU A 135 3.31 5.82 -0.95
N VAL A 136 4.13 4.98 -1.58
CA VAL A 136 4.53 5.13 -2.98
C VAL A 136 3.33 5.08 -3.90
N CYS A 137 2.42 4.12 -3.71
CA CYS A 137 1.22 4.03 -4.53
C CYS A 137 0.23 5.17 -4.29
N THR A 138 0.15 5.70 -3.08
CA THR A 138 -0.68 6.89 -2.81
C THR A 138 -0.11 8.14 -3.49
N TYR A 139 1.21 8.37 -3.38
CA TYR A 139 1.84 9.53 -4.02
C TYR A 139 1.85 9.43 -5.55
N ALA A 140 1.93 8.22 -6.11
CA ALA A 140 1.89 8.01 -7.56
C ALA A 140 0.59 8.46 -8.24
N GLU A 141 -0.50 8.64 -7.49
CA GLU A 141 -1.78 9.15 -8.01
C GLU A 141 -1.83 10.68 -8.11
N ASN A 142 -0.79 11.38 -7.63
CA ASN A 142 -0.67 12.82 -7.74
C ASN A 142 0.52 13.18 -8.64
N GLU A 143 0.24 13.70 -9.83
CA GLU A 143 1.26 14.03 -10.84
C GLU A 143 2.33 15.01 -10.32
N ALA A 144 2.00 15.90 -9.37
CA ALA A 144 2.98 16.82 -8.80
C ALA A 144 4.06 16.11 -7.97
N LEU A 145 3.78 14.90 -7.49
CA LEU A 145 4.69 14.07 -6.68
C LEU A 145 5.48 13.05 -7.52
N VAL A 146 5.25 12.99 -8.83
CA VAL A 146 5.89 12.04 -9.74
C VAL A 146 6.95 12.74 -10.58
N THR A 147 8.15 12.14 -10.64
CA THR A 147 9.26 12.56 -11.49
C THR A 147 9.70 11.37 -12.33
N GLU A 148 9.62 11.49 -13.65
CA GLU A 148 10.00 10.43 -14.60
C GLU A 148 9.29 9.08 -14.33
N GLY A 149 8.02 9.13 -13.91
CA GLY A 149 7.23 7.93 -13.58
C GLY A 149 7.53 7.31 -12.22
N SER A 150 8.38 7.93 -11.40
CA SER A 150 8.72 7.50 -10.06
C SER A 150 8.36 8.53 -8.99
N VAL A 151 8.08 8.06 -7.78
CA VAL A 151 7.98 8.89 -6.58
C VAL A 151 9.36 8.95 -5.95
N VAL A 152 9.94 10.14 -5.85
CA VAL A 152 11.31 10.31 -5.33
C VAL A 152 11.27 10.54 -3.82
N LEU A 153 11.69 9.55 -3.02
CA LEU A 153 11.69 9.62 -1.56
C LEU A 153 13.10 9.64 -0.99
N GLY A 154 13.32 10.47 0.02
CA GLY A 154 14.53 10.47 0.83
C GLY A 154 14.19 10.50 2.32
N GLY A 155 15.12 10.07 3.17
CA GLY A 155 14.92 10.15 4.63
C GLY A 155 15.64 11.31 5.29
N PRO A 156 15.79 11.31 6.62
CA PRO A 156 16.50 12.35 7.36
C PRO A 156 18.03 12.19 7.29
N GLY A 157 18.56 11.05 6.84
CA GLY A 157 19.99 10.81 6.71
C GLY A 157 20.65 11.56 5.55
N ALA A 158 21.96 11.38 5.38
CA ALA A 158 22.72 11.92 4.25
C ALA A 158 22.60 11.08 2.97
N TYR A 159 21.86 9.96 3.01
CA TYR A 159 21.63 9.12 1.84
C TYR A 159 20.85 9.88 0.77
N PRO A 160 21.20 9.68 -0.52
CA PRO A 160 20.48 10.31 -1.61
C PRO A 160 19.04 9.82 -1.68
N PRO A 161 18.07 10.67 -2.08
CA PRO A 161 16.73 10.22 -2.42
C PRO A 161 16.76 9.16 -3.53
N ARG A 162 15.74 8.28 -3.54
CA ARG A 162 15.60 7.18 -4.50
C ARG A 162 14.22 7.20 -5.15
N GLY A 163 14.13 6.75 -6.40
CA GLY A 163 12.89 6.72 -7.17
C GLY A 163 12.14 5.41 -6.99
N TYR A 164 10.92 5.45 -6.46
CA TYR A 164 10.08 4.28 -6.23
C TYR A 164 8.92 4.25 -7.23
N VAL A 165 8.62 3.08 -7.79
CA VAL A 165 7.55 2.93 -8.78
C VAL A 165 6.39 2.13 -8.18
N CYS A 166 5.18 2.67 -8.29
CA CYS A 166 3.97 1.92 -7.99
C CYS A 166 3.51 1.16 -9.23
N THR A 167 3.89 -0.12 -9.32
CA THR A 167 3.44 -1.01 -10.39
C THR A 167 2.17 -1.77 -9.97
N SER A 168 1.52 -2.45 -10.91
CA SER A 168 0.47 -3.43 -10.59
C SER A 168 0.98 -4.54 -9.66
N GLN A 169 2.25 -4.94 -9.78
CA GLN A 169 2.88 -5.91 -8.88
C GLN A 169 3.06 -5.35 -7.47
N THR A 170 3.49 -4.09 -7.33
CA THR A 170 3.58 -3.37 -6.04
C THR A 170 2.22 -3.39 -5.34
N LYS A 171 1.13 -3.16 -6.08
CA LYS A 171 -0.25 -3.21 -5.53
C LYS A 171 -0.67 -4.63 -5.16
N ALA A 172 -0.33 -5.64 -5.96
CA ALA A 172 -0.72 -7.03 -5.71
C ALA A 172 0.15 -7.76 -4.66
N ARG A 173 1.38 -7.28 -4.42
CA ARG A 173 2.35 -7.86 -3.47
C ARG A 173 3.13 -6.74 -2.79
N PRO A 174 2.51 -5.97 -1.88
CA PRO A 174 3.15 -4.86 -1.17
C PRO A 174 4.30 -5.29 -0.25
N GLN A 175 4.40 -6.58 0.08
CA GLN A 175 5.57 -7.14 0.79
C GLN A 175 6.74 -7.50 -0.15
N ASP A 176 6.57 -7.33 -1.46
CA ASP A 176 7.64 -7.60 -2.43
C ASP A 176 8.13 -6.30 -3.08
N VAL A 177 8.02 -5.15 -2.38
CA VAL A 177 8.47 -3.87 -2.94
C VAL A 177 9.97 -3.92 -3.18
N THR A 178 10.34 -4.01 -4.46
CA THR A 178 11.73 -4.01 -4.88
C THR A 178 12.41 -2.72 -4.43
N THR A 179 13.63 -2.86 -3.90
CA THR A 179 14.51 -1.73 -3.63
C THR A 179 14.74 -0.92 -4.91
N PRO A 180 14.54 0.41 -4.85
CA PRO A 180 14.62 1.28 -6.02
C PRO A 180 16.05 1.42 -6.56
N ASP A 181 16.15 1.77 -7.84
CA ASP A 181 17.40 2.25 -8.42
C ASP A 181 17.80 3.61 -7.83
N ALA A 182 19.09 3.81 -7.64
CA ALA A 182 19.61 5.12 -7.25
C ALA A 182 19.40 6.09 -8.42
N LEU A 183 18.76 7.23 -8.16
CA LEU A 183 18.72 8.31 -9.15
C LEU A 183 20.13 8.88 -9.28
N VAL A 184 20.75 8.66 -10.44
CA VAL A 184 22.01 9.32 -10.80
C VAL A 184 21.69 10.78 -11.08
N ARG A 185 22.41 11.69 -10.44
CA ARG A 185 22.31 13.13 -10.72
C ARG A 185 23.13 13.42 -11.97
N ASP A 186 22.50 13.94 -13.02
CA ASP A 186 23.18 14.58 -14.16
C ASP A 186 23.76 15.94 -13.77
#